data_AF-A0A3D0RXV4-F1
#
_entry.id   AF-A0A3D0RXV4-F1
#
_cell.length_a   1.000
_cell.length_b   1.000
_cell.length_c   1.000
_cell.angle_alpha   90.00
_cell.angle_beta   90.00
_cell.angle_gamma   90.00
#
_symmetry.space_group_name_H-M   'P 1'
#
loop_
_entity.id
_entity.type
_entity.pdbx_description
1 polymer ?
#
loop_
_entity_poly.entity_id
_entity_poly.type
_entity_poly.pdbx_seq_one_letter_code
_entity_poly.pdbx_strand_id
1 'polypeptide(L)'
;MTGAAVANGDAPTRGGALPHAPNELVGREAEVTDVLALVGSRPLVTLTGTGGSGKTRLGLAVASAAARDAQRFPDGVWFADLVPVSDRAGVEQAVLSAFELSDAQGAGPESVLVQHLAEQRALLVLDNCDQVATWFHEHGT
;
A
#
# COMPACT_ATOMS: atom_id res chain seq x y z
N MET A 1 -29.32 -16.44 -35.20
CA MET A 1 -27.97 -15.82 -35.30
C MET A 1 -27.87 -14.82 -34.16
N THR A 2 -27.48 -15.33 -32.98
CA THR A 2 -26.19 -15.04 -32.31
C THR A 2 -26.27 -13.66 -31.66
N GLY A 3 -26.35 -13.48 -30.34
CA GLY A 3 -25.84 -14.25 -29.21
C GLY A 3 -25.32 -13.19 -28.26
N ALA A 4 -26.17 -12.74 -27.34
CA ALA A 4 -25.88 -11.64 -26.43
C ALA A 4 -24.77 -12.03 -25.46
N ALA A 5 -23.84 -11.09 -25.26
CA ALA A 5 -22.68 -11.22 -24.40
C ALA A 5 -23.07 -11.60 -22.97
N VAL A 6 -22.49 -12.69 -22.47
CA VAL A 6 -22.48 -13.04 -21.05
C VAL A 6 -21.55 -12.06 -20.33
N ALA A 7 -22.14 -11.11 -19.61
CA ALA A 7 -21.43 -10.34 -18.60
C ALA A 7 -21.14 -11.31 -17.43
N ASN A 8 -19.93 -11.88 -17.41
CA ASN A 8 -19.43 -12.52 -16.20
C ASN A 8 -19.13 -11.43 -15.19
N GLY A 9 -19.89 -11.42 -14.10
CA GLY A 9 -19.60 -10.62 -12.92
C GLY A 9 -18.28 -11.10 -12.32
N ASP A 10 -17.24 -10.30 -12.50
CA ASP A 10 -16.08 -10.36 -11.64
C ASP A 10 -16.44 -9.60 -10.36
N ALA A 11 -16.33 -10.27 -9.21
CA ALA A 11 -16.43 -9.60 -7.94
C ALA A 11 -15.32 -8.52 -7.90
N PRO A 12 -15.55 -7.33 -7.30
CA PRO A 12 -14.47 -6.35 -7.18
C PRO A 12 -13.29 -7.03 -6.50
N THR A 13 -12.14 -7.07 -7.19
CA THR A 13 -10.88 -7.55 -6.65
C THR A 13 -10.59 -6.80 -5.37
N ARG A 14 -10.83 -7.45 -4.23
CA ARG A 14 -10.59 -6.88 -2.90
C ARG A 14 -9.09 -6.84 -2.65
N GLY A 15 -8.44 -5.82 -3.17
CA GLY A 15 -7.00 -5.58 -3.03
C GLY A 15 -6.51 -4.71 -4.18
N GLY A 16 -5.99 -3.53 -3.86
CA GLY A 16 -5.49 -2.57 -4.85
C GLY A 16 -4.45 -3.16 -5.79
N ALA A 17 -4.34 -2.58 -7.00
CA ALA A 17 -3.37 -3.01 -7.99
C ALA A 17 -1.94 -2.75 -7.51
N LEU A 18 -1.25 -3.79 -7.03
CA LEU A 18 0.15 -3.69 -6.65
C LEU A 18 1.02 -3.39 -7.88
N PRO A 19 2.01 -2.48 -7.79
CA PRO A 19 2.95 -2.26 -8.87
C PRO A 19 3.65 -3.55 -9.29
N HIS A 20 3.72 -3.81 -10.59
CA HIS A 20 4.44 -4.96 -11.11
C HIS A 20 5.96 -4.74 -10.93
N ALA A 21 6.60 -5.57 -10.12
CA ALA A 21 8.06 -5.55 -10.02
C ALA A 21 8.68 -6.06 -11.33
N PRO A 22 9.55 -5.29 -12.01
CA PRO A 22 10.04 -5.65 -13.35
C PRO A 22 10.94 -6.90 -13.38
N ASN A 23 11.50 -7.32 -12.23
CA ASN A 23 12.36 -8.50 -12.08
C ASN A 23 12.08 -9.23 -10.75
N GLU A 24 12.27 -10.54 -10.72
CA GLU A 24 12.15 -11.38 -9.53
C GLU A 24 13.13 -10.93 -8.42
N LEU A 25 12.69 -11.03 -7.16
CA LEU A 25 13.54 -10.72 -6.00
C LEU A 25 14.34 -11.96 -5.62
N VAL A 26 15.52 -12.12 -6.20
CA VAL A 26 16.39 -13.28 -5.95
C VAL A 26 17.06 -13.20 -4.59
N GLY A 27 16.97 -14.26 -3.78
CA GLY A 27 17.81 -14.47 -2.60
C GLY A 27 17.39 -13.69 -1.34
N ARG A 28 16.14 -13.21 -1.29
CA ARG A 28 15.57 -12.48 -0.14
C ARG A 28 14.29 -13.10 0.40
N GLU A 29 14.10 -14.40 0.17
CA GLU A 29 12.94 -15.16 0.61
C GLU A 29 12.84 -15.20 2.15
N ALA A 30 13.99 -15.29 2.82
CA ALA A 30 14.08 -15.21 4.28
C ALA A 30 13.61 -13.83 4.79
N GLU A 31 14.09 -12.73 4.18
CA GLU A 31 13.67 -11.38 4.57
C GLU A 31 12.18 -11.14 4.33
N VAL A 32 11.62 -11.64 3.22
CA VAL A 32 10.17 -11.58 2.97
C VAL A 32 9.42 -12.30 4.08
N THR A 33 9.88 -13.49 4.48
CA THR A 33 9.27 -14.29 5.55
C THR A 33 9.32 -13.55 6.89
N ASP A 34 10.46 -12.97 7.24
CA ASP A 34 10.65 -12.23 8.48
C ASP A 34 9.74 -10.99 8.53
N VAL A 35 9.68 -10.23 7.43
CA VAL A 35 8.80 -9.06 7.35
C VAL A 35 7.33 -9.48 7.42
N LEU A 36 6.92 -10.56 6.75
CA LEU A 36 5.54 -11.09 6.84
C LEU A 36 5.16 -11.50 8.27
N ALA A 37 6.10 -12.07 9.03
CA ALA A 37 5.87 -12.38 10.43
C ALA A 37 5.69 -11.10 11.27
N LEU A 38 6.52 -10.09 11.02
CA LEU A 38 6.45 -8.79 11.70
C LEU A 38 5.15 -8.04 11.39
N VAL A 39 4.76 -7.89 10.12
CA VAL A 39 3.60 -7.06 9.72
C VAL A 39 2.26 -7.57 10.22
N GLY A 40 2.14 -8.84 10.62
CA GLY A 40 0.92 -9.28 11.29
C GLY A 40 1.11 -9.66 12.76
N SER A 41 2.20 -9.22 13.38
CA SER A 41 2.33 -9.16 14.84
C SER A 41 2.55 -7.73 15.35
N ARG A 42 2.85 -6.78 14.45
CA ARG A 42 3.10 -5.37 14.73
C ARG A 42 2.22 -4.50 13.83
N PRO A 43 1.65 -3.40 14.35
CA PRO A 43 0.83 -2.50 13.54
C PRO A 43 1.66 -1.62 12.58
N LEU A 44 2.97 -1.51 12.80
CA LEU A 44 3.89 -0.75 11.96
C LEU A 44 5.23 -1.47 11.88
N VAL A 45 5.76 -1.58 10.66
CA VAL A 45 7.09 -2.11 10.37
C VAL A 45 7.76 -1.14 9.41
N THR A 46 8.95 -0.65 9.78
CA THR A 46 9.74 0.25 8.93
C THR A 46 10.91 -0.52 8.33
N LEU A 47 10.99 -0.54 7.00
CA LEU A 47 12.15 -1.06 6.30
C LEU A 47 13.21 0.04 6.18
N THR A 48 14.33 -0.12 6.87
CA THR A 48 15.45 0.83 6.84
C THR A 48 16.66 0.22 6.14
N GLY A 49 17.49 1.05 5.53
CA GLY A 49 18.69 0.61 4.82
C GLY A 49 19.21 1.69 3.88
N THR A 50 20.45 1.55 3.42
CA THR A 50 21.10 2.50 2.52
C THR A 50 20.34 2.66 1.20
N GLY A 51 20.59 3.76 0.48
CA GLY A 51 20.09 3.95 -0.88
C GLY A 51 20.50 2.76 -1.77
N GLY A 52 19.58 2.26 -2.59
CA GLY A 52 19.85 1.13 -3.48
C GLY A 52 19.83 -0.28 -2.84
N SER A 53 19.62 -0.41 -1.53
CA SER A 53 19.50 -1.73 -0.84
C SER A 53 18.26 -2.55 -1.23
N GLY A 54 17.41 -2.04 -2.12
CA GLY A 54 16.24 -2.78 -2.62
C GLY A 54 15.06 -2.83 -1.64
N LYS A 55 14.89 -1.82 -0.78
CA LYS A 55 13.75 -1.73 0.17
C LYS A 55 12.40 -1.75 -0.54
N THR A 56 12.22 -0.92 -1.58
CA THR A 56 11.03 -0.93 -2.44
C THR A 56 10.74 -2.32 -3.00
N ARG A 57 11.78 -3.00 -3.50
CA ARG A 57 11.62 -4.36 -4.04
C ARG A 57 11.22 -5.38 -2.98
N LEU A 58 11.78 -5.28 -1.76
CA LEU A 58 11.35 -6.11 -0.63
C LEU A 58 9.90 -5.80 -0.24
N GLY A 59 9.53 -4.52 -0.14
CA GLY A 59 8.16 -4.09 0.18
C GLY A 59 7.13 -4.62 -0.82
N LEU A 60 7.43 -4.54 -2.12
CA LEU A 60 6.56 -5.11 -3.18
C LEU A 60 6.48 -6.64 -3.11
N ALA A 61 7.58 -7.33 -2.81
CA ALA A 61 7.57 -8.79 -2.65
C ALA A 61 6.75 -9.21 -1.43
N VAL A 62 6.89 -8.51 -0.30
CA VAL A 62 6.08 -8.70 0.91
C VAL A 62 4.60 -8.42 0.61
N ALA A 63 4.29 -7.32 -0.06
CA ALA A 63 2.91 -6.99 -0.45
C ALA A 63 2.29 -8.07 -1.32
N SER A 64 3.03 -8.55 -2.32
CA SER A 64 2.59 -9.61 -3.24
C SER A 64 2.37 -10.95 -2.52
N ALA A 65 3.19 -11.27 -1.52
CA ALA A 65 3.02 -12.47 -0.70
C ALA A 65 1.85 -12.32 0.27
N ALA A 66 1.70 -11.16 0.92
CA ALA A 66 0.59 -10.83 1.82
C ALA A 66 -0.76 -10.85 1.10
N ALA A 67 -0.82 -10.41 -0.17
CA ALA A 67 -2.04 -10.46 -0.99
C ALA A 67 -2.55 -11.88 -1.23
N ARG A 68 -1.70 -12.90 -1.06
CA ARG A 68 -2.10 -14.31 -1.14
C ARG A 68 -2.65 -14.86 0.19
N ASP A 69 -2.49 -14.12 1.28
CA ASP A 69 -2.96 -14.49 2.62
C ASP A 69 -4.24 -13.73 2.99
N ALA A 70 -5.34 -14.09 2.31
CA ALA A 70 -6.66 -13.50 2.55
C ALA A 70 -7.22 -13.79 3.95
N GLN A 71 -6.66 -14.78 4.68
CA GLN A 71 -7.05 -15.03 6.07
C GLN A 71 -6.47 -13.98 7.01
N ARG A 72 -5.27 -13.48 6.72
CA ARG A 72 -4.61 -12.44 7.52
C ARG A 72 -5.00 -11.03 7.09
N PHE A 73 -5.11 -10.80 5.78
CA PHE A 73 -5.47 -9.52 5.18
C PHE A 73 -6.74 -9.64 4.33
N PRO A 74 -7.91 -9.90 4.94
CA PRO A 74 -9.18 -10.10 4.22
C PRO A 74 -9.63 -8.87 3.43
N ASP A 75 -9.11 -7.70 3.83
CA ASP A 75 -9.43 -6.41 3.23
C ASP A 75 -8.32 -5.92 2.28
N GLY A 76 -7.43 -6.84 1.90
CA GLY A 76 -6.45 -6.63 0.84
C GLY A 76 -5.14 -5.99 1.27
N VAL A 77 -4.31 -5.75 0.27
CA VAL A 77 -3.01 -5.10 0.39
C VAL A 77 -2.98 -3.90 -0.53
N TRP A 78 -2.49 -2.78 -0.02
CA TRP A 78 -2.55 -1.47 -0.65
C TRP A 78 -1.16 -0.86 -0.71
N PHE A 79 -0.85 -0.14 -1.78
CA PHE A 79 0.46 0.46 -2.00
C PHE A 79 0.30 1.95 -2.32
N ALA A 80 0.92 2.81 -1.52
CA ALA A 80 0.98 4.24 -1.75
C ALA A 80 2.42 4.63 -2.06
N ASP A 81 2.66 5.11 -3.27
CA ASP A 81 3.92 5.73 -3.66
C ASP A 81 3.92 7.20 -3.22
N LEU A 82 4.89 7.57 -2.36
CA LEU A 82 5.02 8.94 -1.86
C LEU A 82 6.00 9.79 -2.67
N VAL A 83 6.56 9.29 -3.79
CA VAL A 83 7.38 10.10 -4.72
C VAL A 83 6.72 11.42 -5.13
N PRO A 84 5.43 11.48 -5.50
CA PRO A 84 4.82 12.73 -5.94
C PRO A 84 4.43 13.68 -4.79
N VAL A 85 4.69 13.30 -3.53
CA VAL A 85 4.24 14.06 -2.37
C VAL A 85 5.19 15.19 -2.04
N SER A 86 4.65 16.41 -2.00
CA SER A 86 5.41 17.65 -1.76
C SER A 86 5.03 18.36 -0.46
N ASP A 87 4.02 17.89 0.26
CA ASP A 87 3.56 18.44 1.53
C ASP A 87 2.74 17.40 2.33
N ARG A 88 2.33 17.77 3.55
CA ARG A 88 1.51 16.91 4.43
C ARG A 88 0.18 16.49 3.79
N ALA A 89 -0.51 17.40 3.11
CA ALA A 89 -1.81 17.10 2.50
C ALA A 89 -1.66 16.10 1.34
N GLY A 90 -0.53 16.14 0.63
CA GLY A 90 -0.19 15.19 -0.41
C GLY A 90 -0.07 13.75 0.09
N VAL A 91 0.39 13.54 1.34
CA VAL A 91 0.42 12.19 1.94
C VAL A 91 -0.98 11.61 2.04
N GLU A 92 -1.91 12.38 2.60
CA GLU A 92 -3.30 11.93 2.80
C GLU A 92 -3.98 11.64 1.45
N GLN A 93 -3.71 12.46 0.43
CA GLN A 93 -4.21 12.24 -0.93
C GLN A 93 -3.61 10.99 -1.60
N ALA A 94 -2.31 10.75 -1.42
CA ALA A 94 -1.66 9.55 -1.95
C ALA A 94 -2.26 8.27 -1.34
N VAL A 95 -2.56 8.30 -0.03
CA VAL A 95 -3.19 7.16 0.65
C VAL A 95 -4.64 7.00 0.21
N LEU A 96 -5.45 8.08 0.11
CA LEU A 96 -6.81 8.00 -0.44
C LEU A 96 -6.83 7.36 -1.83
N SER A 97 -5.91 7.82 -2.69
CA SER A 97 -5.79 7.32 -4.07
C SER A 97 -5.43 5.84 -4.09
N ALA A 98 -4.55 5.39 -3.19
CA ALA A 98 -4.19 3.98 -3.07
C ALA A 98 -5.41 3.11 -2.72
N PHE A 99 -6.30 3.59 -1.84
CA PHE A 99 -7.55 2.91 -1.48
C PHE A 99 -8.69 3.13 -2.50
N GLU A 100 -8.44 3.84 -3.60
CA GLU A 100 -9.45 4.23 -4.59
C GLU A 100 -10.64 5.01 -3.97
N LEU A 101 -10.35 5.79 -2.92
CA LEU A 101 -11.32 6.59 -2.19
C LEU A 101 -11.32 8.04 -2.67
N SER A 102 -12.42 8.74 -2.41
CA SER A 102 -12.57 10.17 -2.67
C SER A 102 -13.32 10.86 -1.54
N ASP A 103 -12.97 12.12 -1.27
CA ASP A 103 -13.69 12.96 -0.30
C ASP A 103 -14.89 13.65 -0.95
N ALA A 104 -15.88 12.85 -1.36
CA ALA A 104 -17.07 13.38 -2.04
C ALA A 104 -17.96 14.28 -1.16
N GLN A 105 -17.84 14.15 0.17
CA GLN A 105 -18.67 14.87 1.14
C GLN A 105 -17.96 16.05 1.80
N GLY A 106 -16.70 16.31 1.47
CA GLY A 106 -15.90 17.40 2.05
C GLY A 106 -15.60 17.19 3.54
N ALA A 107 -15.54 15.95 4.01
CA ALA A 107 -15.25 15.59 5.39
C ALA A 107 -13.75 15.72 5.73
N GLY A 108 -12.91 15.85 4.70
CA GLY A 108 -11.46 15.87 4.79
C GLY A 108 -10.83 14.48 4.53
N PRO A 109 -9.67 14.42 3.88
CA PRO A 109 -8.98 13.16 3.56
C PRO A 109 -8.70 12.27 4.77
N GLU A 110 -8.19 12.87 5.85
CA GLU A 110 -7.94 12.17 7.12
C GLU A 110 -9.21 11.50 7.67
N SER A 111 -10.34 12.21 7.68
CA SER A 111 -11.61 11.70 8.20
C SER A 111 -12.11 10.50 7.40
N VAL A 112 -12.05 10.60 6.07
CA VAL A 112 -12.43 9.50 5.16
C VAL A 112 -11.53 8.28 5.39
N LEU A 113 -10.22 8.48 5.51
CA LEU A 113 -9.26 7.41 5.75
C LEU A 113 -9.48 6.73 7.10
N VAL A 114 -9.65 7.51 8.18
CA VAL A 114 -9.89 6.99 9.53
C VAL A 114 -11.17 6.16 9.56
N GLN A 115 -12.27 6.68 8.99
CA GLN A 115 -13.53 5.96 8.94
C GLN A 115 -13.42 4.67 8.11
N HIS A 116 -12.73 4.73 6.97
CA HIS A 116 -12.54 3.55 6.13
C HIS A 116 -11.70 2.49 6.85
N LEU A 117 -10.54 2.87 7.38
CA LEU A 117 -9.55 1.94 7.97
C LEU A 117 -9.94 1.38 9.34
N ALA A 118 -10.83 2.05 10.08
CA ALA A 118 -11.22 1.64 11.44
C ALA A 118 -11.80 0.21 11.50
N GLU A 119 -12.40 -0.26 10.43
CA GLU A 119 -13.03 -1.59 10.35
C GLU A 119 -12.24 -2.59 9.49
N GLN A 120 -11.08 -2.19 8.97
CA GLN A 120 -10.30 -2.99 8.01
C GLN A 120 -9.16 -3.74 8.70
N ARG A 121 -8.92 -4.96 8.23
CA ARG A 121 -7.67 -5.69 8.42
C ARG A 121 -6.97 -5.80 7.08
N ALA A 122 -6.36 -4.69 6.69
CA ALA A 122 -5.58 -4.56 5.47
C ALA A 122 -4.10 -4.34 5.78
N LEU A 123 -3.24 -4.56 4.78
CA LEU A 123 -1.84 -4.12 4.82
C LEU A 123 -1.66 -2.91 3.91
N LEU A 124 -1.18 -1.79 4.45
CA LEU A 124 -0.78 -0.62 3.68
C LEU A 124 0.75 -0.52 3.61
N VAL A 125 1.29 -0.46 2.40
CA VAL A 125 2.71 -0.20 2.14
C VAL A 125 2.87 1.25 1.71
N LEU A 126 3.62 2.02 2.49
CA LEU A 126 4.05 3.37 2.16
C LEU A 126 5.48 3.31 1.64
N ASP A 127 5.70 3.62 0.36
CA ASP A 127 7.04 3.68 -0.23
C ASP A 127 7.52 5.12 -0.37
N ASN A 128 8.84 5.32 -0.46
CA ASN A 128 9.47 6.64 -0.62
C ASN A 128 9.16 7.62 0.53
N CYS A 129 9.04 7.10 1.76
CA CYS A 129 8.81 7.88 2.98
C CYS A 129 9.93 8.91 3.29
N ASP A 130 11.13 8.73 2.73
CA ASP A 130 12.22 9.70 2.84
C ASP A 130 11.88 11.05 2.19
N GLN A 131 11.01 11.08 1.18
CA GLN A 131 10.53 12.32 0.55
C GLN A 131 9.76 13.17 1.57
N VAL A 132 8.90 12.52 2.35
CA VAL A 132 8.12 13.17 3.42
C VAL A 132 9.03 13.63 4.55
N ALA A 133 9.98 12.80 4.97
CA ALA A 133 10.91 13.16 6.05
C ALA A 133 11.78 14.37 5.67
N THR A 134 12.25 14.41 4.41
CA THR A 134 13.04 15.53 3.87
C THR A 134 12.20 16.81 3.88
N TRP A 135 10.93 16.75 3.46
CA TRP A 135 10.03 17.89 3.50
C TRP A 135 9.86 18.45 4.93
N PHE A 136 9.61 17.60 5.93
CA PHE A 136 9.47 18.03 7.32
C PHE A 136 10.77 18.67 7.86
N HIS A 137 11.93 18.16 7.46
CA HIS A 137 13.22 18.75 7.81
C HIS A 137 13.44 20.12 7.17
N GLU A 138 13.02 20.31 5.92
CA GLU A 138 13.18 21.57 5.18
C GLU A 138 12.17 22.64 5.60
N HIS A 139 10.96 22.25 6.00
CA HIS A 139 9.84 23.17 6.19
C HIS A 139 9.37 23.32 7.64
N GLY A 140 10.03 22.65 8.60
CA GLY A 140 9.95 22.90 10.04
C GLY A 140 8.54 23.20 10.56
N THR A 141 7.76 22.16 10.88
CA THR A 141 6.53 22.30 11.67
C THR A 141 6.80 22.00 13.14
#